data_AF-A0AAD9IJF6-F1
#
_entry.id   AF-A0AAD9IJF6-F1
#
_cell.length_a   1.000
_cell.length_b   1.000
_cell.length_c   1.000
_cell.angle_alpha   90.00
_cell.angle_beta   90.00
_cell.angle_gamma   90.00
#
_symmetry.space_group_name_H-M   'P 1'
#
loop_
_entity.id
_entity.type
_entity.pdbx_description
1 polymer ?
#
loop_
_entity_poly.entity_id
_entity_poly.type
_entity_poly.pdbx_seq_one_letter_code
_entity_poly.pdbx_strand_id
1 'polypeptide(L)'
;MPAIPVPEVLHGLEPANVWRFFGELSTIPRPSYKEERVLVWLKDFANERGLEYAQDAAGNMVIRRPGTAGGEGAAPVIVQGHLDMVTEKNTDVDHDFDNDPIRLLSKDGWITADGTTLGADNGGF
;
A
#
# COMPACT_ATOMS: atom_id res chain seq x y z
N MET A 1 13.36 5.29 7.18
CA MET A 1 12.89 6.68 6.96
C MET A 1 12.10 7.17 8.17
N PRO A 2 11.86 8.48 8.40
CA PRO A 2 10.85 8.87 9.39
C PRO A 2 9.50 8.26 9.01
N ALA A 3 8.73 7.80 10.00
CA ALA A 3 7.42 7.20 9.76
C ALA A 3 6.53 8.16 8.96
N ILE A 4 5.94 7.69 7.87
CA ILE A 4 4.94 8.46 7.12
C ILE A 4 3.73 8.63 8.06
N PRO A 5 3.27 9.87 8.33
CA PRO A 5 2.13 10.08 9.21
C PRO A 5 0.89 9.38 8.66
N VAL A 6 0.26 8.56 9.50
CA VAL A 6 -1.01 7.91 9.14
C VAL A 6 -2.10 8.99 9.07
N PRO A 7 -2.94 9.01 8.02
CA PRO A 7 -4.08 9.92 7.95
C PRO A 7 -5.01 9.74 9.17
N GLU A 8 -5.38 10.85 9.81
CA GLU A 8 -6.17 10.83 11.06
C GLU A 8 -7.50 10.07 10.92
N VAL A 9 -8.08 10.06 9.72
CA VAL A 9 -9.34 9.37 9.41
C VAL A 9 -9.27 7.84 9.59
N LEU A 10 -8.06 7.28 9.68
CA LEU A 10 -7.82 5.85 9.89
C LEU A 10 -7.53 5.51 11.37
N HIS A 11 -7.41 6.51 12.25
CA HIS A 11 -7.09 6.27 13.66
C HIS A 11 -8.22 5.51 14.38
N GLY A 12 -7.82 4.49 15.15
CA GLY A 12 -8.76 3.67 15.93
C GLY A 12 -9.47 2.57 15.12
N LEU A 13 -9.19 2.44 13.82
CA LEU A 13 -9.68 1.31 13.03
C LEU A 13 -8.83 0.06 13.29
N GLU A 14 -9.49 -1.09 13.31
CA GLU A 14 -8.85 -2.40 13.48
C GLU A 14 -8.96 -3.24 12.20
N PRO A 15 -7.94 -4.05 11.85
CA PRO A 15 -6.65 -4.20 12.54
C PRO A 15 -5.72 -2.99 12.32
N ALA A 16 -5.17 -2.42 13.41
CA ALA A 16 -4.40 -1.17 13.35
C ALA A 16 -3.19 -1.22 12.40
N ASN A 17 -2.54 -2.38 12.27
CA ASN A 17 -1.40 -2.55 11.37
C ASN A 17 -1.79 -2.49 9.89
N VAL A 18 -2.95 -3.04 9.52
CA VAL A 18 -3.46 -3.00 8.14
C VAL A 18 -3.76 -1.56 7.76
N TRP A 19 -4.52 -0.84 8.60
CA TRP A 19 -4.88 0.55 8.36
C TRP A 19 -3.67 1.49 8.35
N ARG A 20 -2.66 1.22 9.17
CA ARG A 20 -1.38 1.94 9.10
C ARG A 20 -0.74 1.80 7.73
N PHE A 21 -0.56 0.57 7.22
CA PHE A 21 0.06 0.36 5.90
C PHE A 21 -0.80 0.91 4.76
N PHE A 22 -2.13 0.80 4.84
CA PHE A 22 -3.02 1.42 3.87
C PHE A 22 -2.88 2.95 3.84
N GLY A 23 -2.79 3.57 5.03
CA GLY A 23 -2.55 5.00 5.16
C GLY A 23 -1.19 5.44 4.62
N GLU A 24 -0.12 4.67 4.87
CA GLU A 24 1.19 4.93 4.27
C GLU A 24 1.11 4.81 2.73
N LEU A 25 0.50 3.74 2.22
CA LEU A 25 0.34 3.48 0.79
C LEU A 25 -0.50 4.55 0.07
N SER A 26 -1.53 5.09 0.71
CA SER A 26 -2.36 6.16 0.13
C SER A 26 -1.60 7.45 -0.08
N THR A 27 -0.46 7.64 0.60
CA THR A 27 0.42 8.80 0.39
C THR A 27 1.35 8.66 -0.81
N ILE A 28 1.44 7.47 -1.41
CA ILE A 28 2.37 7.15 -2.49
C ILE A 28 1.58 7.09 -3.82
N PRO A 29 1.80 8.04 -4.74
CA PRO A 29 1.26 7.95 -6.09
C PRO A 29 1.74 6.67 -6.78
N ARG A 30 0.79 5.85 -7.23
CA ARG A 30 1.02 4.51 -7.80
C ARG A 30 0.07 4.18 -8.96
N PRO A 31 -0.07 5.07 -9.97
CA PRO A 31 -0.91 4.79 -11.12
C PRO A 31 -0.37 3.57 -11.88
N SER A 32 -1.25 2.84 -12.57
CA SER A 32 -0.84 1.72 -13.43
C SER A 32 0.27 2.13 -14.39
N TYR A 33 1.30 1.28 -14.50
CA TYR A 33 2.55 1.50 -15.25
C TYR A 33 3.53 2.53 -14.67
N LYS A 34 3.32 3.05 -13.44
CA LYS A 34 4.28 3.91 -12.73
C LYS A 34 4.46 3.48 -11.26
N GLU A 35 4.72 2.20 -11.06
CA GLU A 35 4.83 1.56 -9.74
C GLU A 35 6.18 1.78 -9.06
N GLU A 36 7.11 2.55 -9.65
CA GLU A 36 8.49 2.67 -9.17
C GLU A 36 8.56 3.22 -7.74
N ARG A 37 7.67 4.14 -7.38
CA ARG A 37 7.64 4.74 -6.04
C ARG A 37 7.22 3.75 -4.97
N VAL A 38 6.17 2.95 -5.24
CA VAL A 38 5.72 1.91 -4.30
C VAL A 38 6.72 0.76 -4.24
N LEU A 39 7.41 0.43 -5.35
CA LEU A 39 8.51 -0.53 -5.34
C LEU A 39 9.69 -0.08 -4.47
N VAL A 40 10.06 1.20 -4.49
CA VAL A 40 11.08 1.75 -3.58
C VAL A 40 10.63 1.59 -2.12
N TRP A 41 9.39 1.96 -1.80
CA TRP A 41 8.84 1.81 -0.45
C TRP A 41 8.84 0.35 0.04
N LEU A 42 8.51 -0.62 -0.83
CA LEU A 42 8.57 -2.05 -0.50
C LEU A 42 10.01 -2.55 -0.26
N LYS A 43 10.99 -2.05 -1.04
CA LYS A 43 12.40 -2.38 -0.84
C LYS A 43 12.91 -1.84 0.49
N ASP A 44 12.55 -0.61 0.82
CA ASP A 44 12.88 -0.02 2.13
C ASP A 44 12.22 -0.79 3.27
N PHE A 45 10.94 -1.15 3.13
CA PHE A 45 10.22 -1.97 4.09
C PHE A 45 10.97 -3.29 4.40
N ALA A 46 11.46 -3.97 3.36
CA ALA A 46 12.20 -5.21 3.48
C ALA A 46 13.59 -4.99 4.09
N ASN A 47 14.34 -3.99 3.61
CA ASN A 47 15.67 -3.63 4.11
C ASN A 47 15.64 -3.31 5.61
N GLU A 48 14.71 -2.46 6.04
CA GLU A 48 14.54 -2.05 7.45
C GLU A 48 14.27 -3.24 8.39
N ARG A 49 13.76 -4.36 7.85
CA ARG A 49 13.41 -5.58 8.60
C ARG A 49 14.39 -6.72 8.35
N GLY A 50 15.43 -6.51 7.57
CA GLY A 50 16.38 -7.55 7.18
C GLY A 50 15.72 -8.70 6.41
N LEU A 51 14.67 -8.42 5.63
CA LEU A 51 13.97 -9.40 4.81
C LEU A 51 14.62 -9.50 3.43
N GLU A 52 14.77 -10.73 2.95
CA GLU A 52 15.21 -10.97 1.58
C GLU A 52 14.09 -10.61 0.60
N TYR A 53 14.45 -9.98 -0.52
CA TYR A 53 13.53 -9.76 -1.62
C TYR A 53 14.19 -9.98 -2.97
N ALA A 54 13.38 -10.24 -3.98
CA ALA A 54 13.79 -10.28 -5.37
C ALA A 54 12.77 -9.53 -6.23
N GLN A 55 13.25 -8.93 -7.31
CA GLN A 55 12.43 -8.28 -8.33
C GLN A 55 12.78 -8.89 -9.69
N ASP A 56 11.77 -9.23 -10.48
CA ASP A 56 11.97 -9.73 -11.84
C ASP A 56 12.08 -8.59 -12.86
N ALA A 57 12.32 -8.95 -14.13
CA ALA A 57 12.45 -7.98 -15.22
C ALA A 57 11.13 -7.28 -15.59
N ALA A 58 9.98 -7.85 -15.21
CA ALA A 58 8.66 -7.26 -15.42
C ALA A 58 8.25 -6.30 -14.29
N GLY A 59 9.03 -6.23 -13.21
CA GLY A 59 8.78 -5.38 -12.07
C GLY A 59 8.05 -6.06 -10.91
N ASN A 60 7.70 -7.35 -11.03
CA ASN A 60 7.08 -8.08 -9.93
C ASN A 60 8.08 -8.27 -8.80
N MET A 61 7.61 -8.08 -7.57
CA MET A 61 8.45 -8.18 -6.38
C MET A 61 7.94 -9.28 -5.44
N VAL A 62 8.88 -10.03 -4.87
CA VAL A 62 8.62 -10.99 -3.80
C VAL A 62 9.48 -10.66 -2.60
N ILE A 63 8.86 -10.52 -1.43
CA ILE A 63 9.53 -10.37 -0.13
C ILE A 63 9.36 -11.68 0.63
N ARG A 64 10.47 -12.22 1.15
CA ARG A 64 10.49 -13.49 1.87
C ARG A 64 10.66 -13.24 3.36
N ARG A 65 9.83 -13.93 4.14
CA ARG A 65 9.93 -13.95 5.59
C ARG A 65 10.02 -15.41 6.05
N PRO A 66 11.04 -15.79 6.84
CA PRO A 66 11.11 -17.12 7.44
C PRO A 66 9.86 -17.40 8.28
N GLY A 67 9.45 -18.67 8.34
CA GLY A 67 8.45 -19.11 9.31
C GLY A 67 8.90 -18.77 10.74
N THR A 68 7.95 -18.51 11.62
CA THR A 68 8.21 -18.17 13.02
C THR A 68 7.27 -18.93 13.93
N ALA A 69 7.59 -19.03 15.21
CA ALA A 69 6.71 -19.61 16.24
C ALA A 69 6.31 -21.07 15.95
N GLY A 70 7.26 -21.88 15.46
CA GLY A 70 7.04 -23.29 15.12
C GLY A 70 6.68 -23.52 13.64
N GLY A 71 6.57 -22.44 12.84
CA GLY A 71 6.31 -22.50 11.41
C GLY A 71 7.55 -22.70 10.52
N GLU A 72 8.75 -22.83 11.08
CA GLU A 72 10.02 -22.88 10.34
C GLU A 72 10.10 -24.07 9.37
N GLY A 73 9.43 -25.18 9.68
CA GLY A 73 9.36 -26.39 8.84
C GLY A 73 8.04 -26.55 8.08
N ALA A 74 7.14 -25.56 8.15
CA ALA A 74 5.87 -25.62 7.44
C ALA A 74 6.07 -25.39 5.93
N ALA A 75 5.08 -25.82 5.13
CA ALA A 75 5.06 -25.48 3.71
C ALA A 75 4.97 -23.96 3.51
N PRO A 76 5.71 -23.37 2.55
CA PRO A 76 5.65 -21.94 2.30
C PRO A 76 4.27 -21.54 1.79
N VAL A 77 3.81 -20.36 2.20
CA VAL A 77 2.56 -19.73 1.73
C VAL A 77 2.92 -18.44 1.00
N ILE A 78 2.22 -18.17 -0.10
CA ILE A 78 2.34 -16.93 -0.86
C ILE A 78 1.05 -16.13 -0.66
N VAL A 79 1.19 -14.88 -0.22
CA VAL A 79 0.12 -13.88 -0.24
C VAL A 79 0.44 -12.93 -1.38
N GLN A 80 -0.52 -12.69 -2.27
CA GLN A 80 -0.32 -11.90 -3.48
C GLN A 80 -1.32 -10.75 -3.55
N GLY A 81 -0.82 -9.59 -3.95
CA GLY A 81 -1.59 -8.41 -4.34
C GLY A 81 -0.91 -7.70 -5.50
N HIS A 82 -1.61 -6.77 -6.13
CA HIS A 82 -1.05 -5.89 -7.16
C HIS A 82 -0.72 -4.52 -6.55
N LEU A 83 0.19 -3.79 -7.19
CA LEU A 83 0.77 -2.56 -6.62
C LEU A 83 0.06 -1.30 -7.09
N ASP A 84 -0.46 -1.33 -8.30
CA ASP A 84 -1.04 -0.17 -8.94
C ASP A 84 -2.46 0.12 -8.47
N MET A 85 -2.97 1.27 -8.91
CA MET A 85 -4.37 1.59 -8.76
C MET A 85 -4.93 2.19 -10.05
N VAL A 86 -6.22 1.95 -10.26
CA VAL A 86 -7.01 2.67 -11.26
C VAL A 86 -7.09 4.14 -10.85
N THR A 87 -6.86 5.03 -11.81
CA THR A 87 -6.86 6.49 -11.61
C THR A 87 -8.07 7.14 -12.26
N GLU A 88 -9.15 7.27 -11.49
CA GLU A 88 -10.35 7.97 -11.93
C GLU A 88 -10.72 9.05 -10.94
N LYS A 89 -11.25 10.16 -11.44
CA LYS A 89 -11.68 11.29 -10.61
C LYS A 89 -12.98 11.90 -11.13
N ASN A 90 -13.74 12.51 -10.24
CA ASN A 90 -14.91 13.28 -10.62
C ASN A 90 -14.50 14.48 -11.49
N THR A 91 -15.41 14.94 -12.34
CA THR A 91 -15.13 15.98 -13.34
C THR A 91 -14.74 17.33 -12.74
N ASP A 92 -15.16 17.60 -11.51
CA ASP A 92 -14.93 18.84 -10.76
C ASP A 92 -13.72 18.77 -9.82
N VAL A 93 -13.01 17.64 -9.79
CA VAL A 93 -11.87 17.42 -8.89
C VAL A 93 -10.54 17.65 -9.63
N ASP A 94 -9.75 18.58 -9.11
CA ASP A 94 -8.36 18.75 -9.52
C ASP A 94 -7.44 17.89 -8.65
N HIS A 95 -6.79 16.92 -9.27
CA HIS A 95 -5.94 15.92 -8.64
C HIS A 95 -4.99 15.36 -9.70
N ASP A 96 -3.71 15.34 -9.38
CA ASP A 96 -2.64 14.82 -10.21
C ASP A 96 -2.17 13.45 -9.66
N PHE A 97 -2.63 12.36 -10.27
CA PHE A 97 -2.29 11.00 -9.84
C PHE A 97 -0.80 10.65 -9.96
N ASP A 98 0.03 11.46 -10.61
CA ASP A 98 1.47 11.24 -10.66
C ASP A 98 2.19 11.82 -9.43
N ASN A 99 1.57 12.78 -8.72
CA ASN A 99 2.25 13.59 -7.71
C ASN A 99 1.48 13.71 -6.40
N ASP A 100 0.15 13.71 -6.45
CA ASP A 100 -0.70 13.95 -5.30
C ASP A 100 -1.01 12.64 -4.54
N PRO A 101 -1.00 12.68 -3.20
CA PRO A 101 -1.49 11.56 -2.39
C PRO A 101 -3.02 11.45 -2.47
N ILE A 102 -3.56 10.25 -2.29
CA ILE A 102 -5.00 10.02 -2.19
C ILE A 102 -5.49 10.58 -0.85
N ARG A 103 -6.41 11.55 -0.93
CA ARG A 103 -7.05 12.16 0.25
C ARG A 103 -8.16 11.25 0.76
N LEU A 104 -7.93 10.65 1.92
CA LEU A 104 -8.88 9.74 2.56
C LEU A 104 -9.96 10.51 3.33
N LEU A 105 -11.19 10.03 3.25
CA LEU A 105 -12.35 10.54 3.98
C LEU A 105 -13.00 9.41 4.77
N SER A 106 -13.57 9.73 5.94
CA SER A 106 -14.50 8.86 6.64
C SER A 106 -15.92 9.38 6.43
N LYS A 107 -16.78 8.56 5.82
CA LYS A 107 -18.15 8.94 5.50
C LYS A 107 -19.08 7.76 5.77
N ASP A 108 -20.07 7.99 6.63
CA ASP A 108 -21.14 7.02 6.95
C ASP A 108 -20.61 5.63 7.37
N GLY A 109 -19.47 5.61 8.09
CA GLY A 109 -18.81 4.37 8.54
C GLY A 109 -17.89 3.71 7.51
N TRP A 110 -17.69 4.32 6.35
CA TRP A 110 -16.79 3.85 5.29
C TRP A 110 -15.59 4.77 5.12
N ILE A 111 -14.46 4.20 4.72
CA ILE A 111 -13.33 4.95 4.19
C ILE A 111 -13.51 5.12 2.68
N THR A 112 -13.45 6.35 2.22
CA THR A 112 -13.56 6.72 0.80
C THR A 112 -12.41 7.66 0.43
N ALA A 113 -12.30 8.02 -0.85
CA ALA A 113 -11.41 9.10 -1.28
C ALA A 113 -12.21 10.36 -1.65
N ASP A 114 -11.56 11.51 -1.55
CA ASP A 114 -12.12 12.81 -1.89
C ASP A 114 -12.26 12.98 -3.41
N GLY A 115 -13.34 12.42 -3.96
CA GLY A 115 -13.72 12.57 -5.37
C GLY A 115 -12.78 11.89 -6.37
N THR A 116 -11.94 10.96 -5.90
CA THR A 116 -11.09 10.10 -6.72
C THR A 116 -11.35 8.62 -6.42
N THR A 117 -10.75 7.72 -7.20
CA THR A 117 -10.59 6.32 -6.81
C THR A 117 -9.74 6.20 -5.55
N LEU A 118 -10.16 5.30 -4.65
CA LEU A 118 -9.50 5.09 -3.37
C LEU A 118 -8.22 4.24 -3.46
N GLY A 119 -8.16 3.34 -4.43
CA GLY A 119 -7.08 2.34 -4.51
C GLY A 119 -7.16 1.24 -3.43
N ALA A 120 -8.31 1.01 -2.83
CA ALA A 120 -8.51 -0.07 -1.86
C ALA A 120 -8.27 -1.46 -2.47
N ASP A 121 -8.51 -1.63 -3.78
CA ASP A 121 -8.05 -2.78 -4.55
C ASP A 121 -6.67 -2.46 -5.15
N ASN A 122 -5.57 -3.11 -4.76
CA ASN A 122 -5.39 -4.08 -3.67
C ASN A 122 -4.66 -3.46 -2.46
N GLY A 123 -4.88 -2.15 -2.21
CA GLY A 123 -4.21 -1.47 -1.10
C GLY A 123 -4.75 -1.83 0.29
N GLY A 124 -6.00 -2.28 0.40
CA GLY A 124 -6.75 -2.38 1.65
C GLY A 124 -6.92 -3.78 2.25
N PHE A 125 -6.08 -4.75 1.87
CA PHE A 125 -6.09 -6.10 2.48
C PHE A 125 -5.42 -6.14 3.86
#